data_AF-A0A7Y7NTF0-F1
#
_entry.id   AF-A0A7Y7NTF0-F1
#
_cell.length_a   1.000
_cell.length_b   1.000
_cell.length_c   1.000
_cell.angle_alpha   90.00
_cell.angle_beta   90.00
_cell.angle_gamma   90.00
#
_symmetry.space_group_name_H-M   'P 1'
#
loop_
_entity.id
_entity.type
_entity.pdbx_description
1 polymer ?
#
loop_
_entity_poly.entity_id
_entity_poly.type
_entity_poly.pdbx_seq_one_letter_code
_entity_poly.pdbx_strand_id
1 'polypeptide(L)'
;MKSIANSLICAMGVFFLFLVVSCNSNTPIPKEKMSYVGTWRSDSGIVITIMENGTASLKQNINHEILDFKNLGIAAGPNFINDLQVKFKDDKNFSITKPHYYGKVYGVGIQPYMEDGQYKMLLNGMPLIKDK
;
A
#
# COMPACT_ATOMS: atom_id res chain seq x y z
N MET A 1 28.98 7.33 -69.53
CA MET A 1 28.33 6.17 -68.87
C MET A 1 28.51 6.32 -67.37
N LYS A 2 27.39 6.26 -66.63
CA LYS A 2 27.16 5.92 -65.21
C LYS A 2 28.40 5.81 -64.30
N SER A 3 28.48 6.35 -63.08
CA SER A 3 27.45 6.45 -62.05
C SER A 3 27.90 7.44 -60.95
N ILE A 4 26.97 8.28 -60.48
CA ILE A 4 27.05 9.11 -59.26
C ILE A 4 26.17 8.41 -58.22
N ALA A 5 26.62 8.26 -56.97
CA ALA A 5 25.79 8.24 -55.75
C ALA A 5 26.73 7.97 -54.55
N ASN A 6 27.11 9.01 -53.82
CA ASN A 6 26.45 9.48 -52.60
C ASN A 6 26.76 8.61 -51.38
N SER A 7 27.88 9.00 -50.74
CA SER A 7 28.06 8.95 -49.29
C SER A 7 26.84 9.56 -48.59
N LEU A 8 26.14 8.80 -47.74
CA LEU A 8 25.15 9.36 -46.80
C LEU A 8 24.78 8.32 -45.71
N ILE A 9 25.16 8.63 -44.46
CA ILE A 9 24.45 8.28 -43.21
C ILE A 9 24.54 6.79 -42.82
N CYS A 10 25.43 6.29 -41.96
CA CYS A 10 25.79 6.74 -40.60
C CYS A 10 24.63 7.35 -39.81
N ALA A 11 23.51 6.64 -39.65
CA ALA A 11 22.52 6.88 -38.58
C ALA A 11 21.42 5.79 -38.52
N MET A 12 21.79 4.51 -38.39
CA MET A 12 20.90 3.56 -37.70
C MET A 12 21.46 3.45 -36.27
N GLY A 13 21.33 4.50 -35.47
CA GLY A 13 20.03 4.89 -34.96
C GLY A 13 19.70 3.96 -33.80
N VAL A 14 20.54 4.04 -32.77
CA VAL A 14 20.40 3.47 -31.43
C VAL A 14 19.03 3.87 -30.90
N PHE A 15 18.01 3.07 -31.19
CA PHE A 15 16.62 3.44 -30.91
C PHE A 15 15.83 2.23 -30.43
N PHE A 16 16.32 1.54 -29.40
CA PHE A 16 15.46 0.68 -28.58
C PHE A 16 16.02 0.49 -27.16
N LEU A 17 16.53 1.58 -26.57
CA LEU A 17 16.80 1.65 -25.14
C LEU A 17 15.66 2.41 -24.43
N PHE A 18 14.41 2.02 -24.68
CA PHE A 18 13.35 2.27 -23.71
C PHE A 18 13.58 1.32 -22.54
N LEU A 19 14.54 1.70 -21.70
CA LEU A 19 14.60 1.30 -20.31
C LEU A 19 13.23 1.62 -19.73
N VAL A 20 12.35 0.62 -19.70
CA VAL A 20 11.22 0.56 -18.79
C VAL A 20 11.83 0.55 -17.40
N VAL A 21 12.17 1.75 -16.93
CA VAL A 21 12.30 2.04 -15.52
C VAL A 21 10.88 1.88 -14.99
N SER A 22 10.49 0.63 -14.75
CA SER A 22 9.44 0.32 -13.80
C SER A 22 10.00 0.77 -12.46
N CYS A 23 9.95 2.09 -12.24
CA CYS A 23 10.20 2.70 -10.96
C CYS A 23 9.16 2.06 -10.05
N ASN A 24 9.56 1.08 -9.25
CA ASN A 24 8.80 0.56 -8.12
C ASN A 24 8.71 1.64 -7.03
N SER A 25 8.47 2.91 -7.40
CA SER A 25 8.24 4.00 -6.49
C SER A 25 6.81 3.86 -6.00
N ASN A 26 6.66 3.65 -4.70
CA ASN A 26 5.36 3.59 -4.06
C ASN A 26 4.55 4.83 -4.45
N THR A 27 3.30 4.62 -4.85
CA THR A 27 2.41 5.73 -5.22
C THR A 27 1.98 6.42 -3.94
N PRO A 28 2.24 7.74 -3.76
CA PRO A 28 1.81 8.46 -2.57
C PRO A 28 0.31 8.34 -2.33
N ILE A 29 -0.09 8.44 -1.06
CA ILE A 29 -1.49 8.46 -0.66
C ILE A 29 -2.15 9.69 -1.28
N PRO A 30 -3.28 9.56 -2.00
CA PRO A 30 -4.00 10.70 -2.55
C PRO A 30 -4.41 11.70 -1.46
N LYS A 31 -4.45 13.00 -1.78
CA LYS A 31 -4.71 14.06 -0.78
C LYS A 31 -6.02 13.86 -0.03
N GLU A 32 -7.05 13.41 -0.73
CA GLU A 32 -8.38 13.10 -0.22
C GLU A 32 -8.42 11.85 0.69
N LYS A 33 -7.33 11.07 0.74
CA LYS A 33 -7.16 9.88 1.61
C LYS A 33 -6.13 10.08 2.71
N MET A 34 -5.66 11.31 2.95
CA MET A 34 -4.64 11.58 3.96
C MET A 34 -5.09 11.28 5.39
N SER A 35 -6.40 11.24 5.66
CA SER A 35 -6.94 10.87 6.97
C SER A 35 -6.58 9.44 7.40
N TYR A 36 -6.25 8.55 6.45
CA TYR A 36 -5.82 7.17 6.69
C TYR A 36 -4.35 7.07 7.10
N VAL A 37 -3.53 8.08 6.85
CA VAL A 37 -2.11 8.10 7.22
C VAL A 37 -1.97 8.11 8.74
N GLY A 38 -1.15 7.23 9.29
CA GLY A 38 -0.84 7.13 10.70
C GLY A 38 -0.72 5.69 11.18
N THR A 39 -0.56 5.52 12.49
CA THR A 39 -0.49 4.22 13.14
C THR A 39 -1.84 3.90 13.77
N TRP A 40 -2.40 2.77 13.37
CA TRP A 40 -3.72 2.29 13.79
C TRP A 40 -3.58 1.01 14.58
N ARG A 41 -4.31 0.90 15.68
CA ARG A 41 -4.23 -0.22 16.60
C ARG A 41 -5.61 -0.83 16.84
N SER A 42 -5.69 -2.17 16.81
CA SER A 42 -6.86 -2.91 17.28
C SER A 42 -6.75 -3.24 18.77
N ASP A 43 -7.86 -3.59 19.40
CA ASP A 43 -7.88 -4.04 20.81
C ASP A 43 -7.04 -5.32 21.02
N SER A 44 -6.95 -6.18 20.02
CA SER A 44 -6.05 -7.36 19.99
C SER A 44 -4.56 -7.03 19.83
N GLY A 45 -4.19 -5.76 19.65
CA GLY A 45 -2.81 -5.34 19.51
C GLY A 45 -2.22 -5.51 18.12
N ILE A 46 -3.06 -5.68 17.08
CA ILE A 46 -2.63 -5.54 15.69
C ILE A 46 -2.34 -4.07 15.44
N VAL A 47 -1.19 -3.78 14.83
CA VAL A 47 -0.79 -2.42 14.49
C VAL A 47 -0.60 -2.31 12.99
N ILE A 48 -1.26 -1.34 12.37
CA ILE A 48 -1.16 -1.01 10.95
C ILE A 48 -0.63 0.41 10.85
N THR A 49 0.57 0.59 10.31
CA THR A 49 1.10 1.93 10.05
C THR A 49 0.99 2.22 8.57
N ILE A 50 0.31 3.30 8.20
CA ILE A 50 0.18 3.79 6.81
C ILE A 50 0.95 5.10 6.70
N MET A 51 1.88 5.16 5.75
CA MET A 51 2.72 6.34 5.50
C MET A 51 2.22 7.14 4.29
N GLU A 52 2.51 8.44 4.26
CA GLU A 52 2.11 9.37 3.19
C GLU A 52 2.61 8.94 1.80
N ASN A 53 3.77 8.29 1.74
CA ASN A 53 4.37 7.81 0.50
C ASN A 53 3.70 6.54 -0.06
N GLY A 54 2.58 6.08 0.52
CA GLY A 54 1.86 4.90 0.06
C GLY A 54 2.41 3.57 0.56
N THR A 55 3.35 3.59 1.51
CA THR A 55 3.84 2.37 2.16
C THR A 55 3.10 2.09 3.46
N ALA A 56 3.16 0.84 3.89
CA ALA A 56 2.64 0.42 5.17
C ALA A 56 3.50 -0.65 5.85
N SER A 57 3.29 -0.80 7.15
CA SER A 57 3.74 -1.95 7.93
C SER A 57 2.59 -2.54 8.72
N LEU A 58 2.70 -3.82 9.02
CA LEU A 58 1.75 -4.58 9.79
C LEU A 58 2.50 -5.30 10.91
N LYS A 59 2.12 -5.07 12.16
CA LYS A 59 2.61 -5.81 13.32
C LYS A 59 1.47 -6.66 13.88
N GLN A 60 1.73 -7.94 14.04
CA GLN A 60 0.84 -8.87 14.72
C GLN A 60 1.35 -9.10 16.14
N ASN A 61 0.44 -9.07 17.11
CA ASN A 61 0.73 -9.60 18.43
C ASN A 61 0.39 -11.10 18.45
N ILE A 62 1.37 -11.96 18.13
CA ILE A 62 1.17 -13.42 18.03
C ILE A 62 0.83 -14.10 19.37
N ASN A 63 0.93 -13.37 20.49
CA ASN A 63 0.65 -13.89 21.83
C ASN A 63 -0.79 -13.59 22.30
N HIS A 64 -1.66 -13.08 21.43
CA HIS A 64 -3.06 -12.80 21.76
C HIS A 64 -3.98 -13.92 21.26
N GLU A 65 -4.83 -14.45 22.16
CA GLU A 65 -5.85 -15.47 21.85
C GLU A 65 -7.07 -14.91 21.07
N ILE A 66 -7.00 -13.65 20.61
CA ILE A 66 -8.16 -12.89 20.12
C ILE A 66 -8.42 -13.12 18.62
N LEU A 67 -9.70 -13.32 18.30
CA LEU A 67 -10.28 -13.65 16.98
C LEU A 67 -10.11 -12.59 15.88
N ASP A 68 -9.56 -11.44 16.23
CA ASP A 68 -9.45 -10.27 15.38
C ASP A 68 -8.67 -10.52 14.07
N PHE A 69 -7.63 -11.36 14.12
CA PHE A 69 -6.90 -11.77 12.92
C PHE A 69 -7.83 -12.34 11.83
N LYS A 70 -8.91 -13.04 12.22
CA LYS A 70 -9.90 -13.59 11.29
C LYS A 70 -10.73 -12.49 10.63
N ASN A 71 -11.13 -11.47 11.39
CA ASN A 71 -11.96 -10.37 10.91
C ASN A 71 -11.17 -9.42 9.99
N LEU A 72 -9.93 -9.10 10.34
CA LEU A 72 -9.02 -8.41 9.41
C LEU A 72 -8.53 -9.34 8.29
N GLY A 73 -8.78 -10.64 8.43
CA GLY A 73 -8.39 -11.68 7.48
C GLY A 73 -6.87 -11.73 7.25
N ILE A 74 -6.11 -11.43 8.30
CA ILE A 74 -4.66 -11.53 8.35
C ILE A 74 -4.34 -12.96 8.81
N ALA A 75 -3.64 -13.72 7.97
CA ALA A 75 -3.18 -15.04 8.37
C ALA A 75 -2.27 -14.94 9.59
N ALA A 76 -2.28 -15.95 10.47
CA ALA A 76 -1.24 -16.09 11.49
C ALA A 76 0.10 -16.20 10.75
N GLY A 77 0.99 -15.24 10.98
CA GLY A 77 2.19 -15.04 10.16
C GLY A 77 3.30 -14.38 10.97
N PRO A 78 4.35 -13.86 10.31
CA PRO A 78 5.44 -13.19 11.01
C PRO A 78 4.91 -12.01 11.83
N ASN A 79 5.45 -11.82 13.03
CA ASN A 79 5.07 -10.76 13.98
C ASN A 79 5.09 -9.36 13.36
N PHE A 80 5.81 -9.19 12.26
CA PHE A 80 5.97 -7.93 11.58
C PHE A 80 6.19 -8.12 10.07
N ILE A 81 5.49 -7.32 9.26
CA ILE A 81 5.64 -7.23 7.81
C ILE A 81 5.83 -5.75 7.46
N ASN A 82 6.92 -5.45 6.76
CA ASN A 82 7.26 -4.10 6.29
C ASN A 82 7.21 -4.00 4.76
N ASP A 83 7.39 -2.78 4.26
CA ASP A 83 7.45 -2.45 2.83
C ASP A 83 6.21 -2.93 2.07
N LEU A 84 5.06 -2.87 2.74
CA LEU A 84 3.77 -3.12 2.12
C LEU A 84 3.38 -1.88 1.31
N GLN A 85 2.63 -2.07 0.23
CA GLN A 85 2.09 -1.01 -0.60
C GLN A 85 0.60 -0.85 -0.33
N VAL A 86 0.16 0.39 -0.15
CA VAL A 86 -1.25 0.75 0.02
C VAL A 86 -1.80 1.25 -1.31
N LYS A 87 -2.92 0.67 -1.76
CA LYS A 87 -3.64 1.12 -2.95
C LYS A 87 -5.13 1.24 -2.66
N PHE A 88 -5.68 2.45 -2.80
CA PHE A 88 -7.13 2.67 -2.73
C PHE A 88 -7.75 2.24 -4.05
N LYS A 89 -8.78 1.40 -3.97
CA LYS A 89 -9.59 1.03 -5.14
C LYS A 89 -10.77 1.99 -5.29
N ASP A 90 -11.37 2.35 -4.16
CA ASP A 90 -12.51 3.25 -4.05
C ASP A 90 -12.61 3.80 -2.61
N ASP A 91 -13.74 4.44 -2.27
CA ASP A 91 -13.99 5.01 -0.95
C ASP A 91 -14.24 3.99 0.16
N LYS A 92 -14.56 2.76 -0.20
CA LYS A 92 -14.93 1.67 0.69
C LYS A 92 -13.87 0.57 0.71
N ASN A 93 -12.84 0.63 -0.13
CA ASN A 93 -11.87 -0.44 -0.26
C ASN A 93 -10.46 0.09 -0.51
N PHE A 94 -9.50 -0.43 0.25
CA PHE A 94 -8.09 -0.34 -0.08
C PHE A 94 -7.39 -1.69 0.10
N SER A 95 -6.27 -1.87 -0.58
CA SER A 95 -5.43 -3.06 -0.44
C SER A 95 -4.08 -2.72 0.16
N ILE A 96 -3.58 -3.59 1.03
CA ILE A 96 -2.20 -3.60 1.50
C ILE A 96 -1.52 -4.85 0.95
N THR A 97 -0.46 -4.68 0.16
CA THR A 97 0.16 -5.79 -0.58
C THR A 97 1.69 -5.70 -0.59
N LYS A 98 2.37 -6.84 -0.54
CA LYS A 98 3.78 -7.01 -0.88
C LYS A 98 3.85 -8.07 -1.98
N PRO A 99 4.33 -7.74 -3.19
CA PRO A 99 4.31 -8.66 -4.33
C PRO A 99 4.85 -10.05 -3.95
N HIS A 100 4.12 -11.11 -4.28
CA HIS A 100 4.46 -12.51 -4.00
C HIS A 100 4.50 -12.96 -2.53
N TYR A 101 4.38 -12.05 -1.55
CA TYR A 101 4.50 -12.38 -0.12
C TYR A 101 3.22 -12.16 0.68
N TYR A 102 2.50 -11.08 0.42
CA TYR A 102 1.34 -10.68 1.20
C TYR A 102 0.36 -9.91 0.34
N GLY A 103 -0.94 -10.12 0.54
CA GLY A 103 -1.94 -9.30 -0.11
C GLY A 103 -3.27 -9.40 0.59
N LYS A 104 -3.77 -8.25 1.07
CA LYS A 104 -5.09 -8.17 1.65
C LYS A 104 -5.85 -6.96 1.13
N VAL A 105 -7.13 -7.17 0.84
CA VAL A 105 -8.09 -6.10 0.60
C VAL A 105 -8.90 -5.92 1.87
N TYR A 106 -9.05 -4.67 2.27
CA TYR A 106 -9.85 -4.28 3.42
C TYR A 106 -11.02 -3.42 2.97
N GLY A 107 -12.20 -3.77 3.46
CA GLY A 107 -13.40 -2.96 3.40
C GLY A 107 -13.40 -1.93 4.52
N VAL A 108 -13.58 -0.66 4.17
CA VAL A 108 -13.77 0.45 5.09
C VAL A 108 -15.25 0.54 5.41
N GLY A 109 -15.63 0.12 6.61
CA GLY A 109 -17.00 0.27 7.10
C GLY A 109 -17.30 1.72 7.47
N ILE A 110 -16.36 2.37 8.15
CA ILE A 110 -16.41 3.79 8.52
C ILE A 110 -15.03 4.40 8.25
N GLN A 111 -14.98 5.44 7.43
CA GLN A 111 -13.74 6.19 7.13
C GLN A 111 -13.20 6.85 8.41
N PRO A 112 -11.89 7.17 8.48
CA PRO A 112 -11.30 7.84 9.64
C PRO A 112 -12.14 9.03 10.13
N TYR A 113 -12.56 8.98 11.39
CA TYR A 113 -13.41 9.98 12.05
C TYR A 113 -12.89 10.29 13.45
N MET A 114 -13.25 11.45 14.01
CA MET A 114 -12.89 11.84 15.37
C MET A 114 -14.07 11.54 16.30
N GLU A 115 -13.80 10.84 17.41
CA GLU A 115 -14.77 10.59 18.49
C GLU A 115 -14.05 10.73 19.83
N ASP A 116 -14.59 11.56 20.73
CA ASP A 116 -14.01 11.84 22.06
C ASP A 116 -12.53 12.25 22.03
N GLY A 117 -12.13 13.01 21.00
CA GLY A 117 -10.75 13.48 20.83
C GLY A 117 -9.78 12.39 20.36
N GLN A 118 -10.28 11.25 19.91
CA GLN A 118 -9.48 10.15 19.37
C GLN A 118 -9.93 9.81 17.94
N TYR A 119 -8.96 9.64 17.03
CA TYR A 119 -9.27 9.18 15.68
C TYR A 119 -9.56 7.68 15.68
N LYS A 120 -10.67 7.30 15.04
CA LYS A 120 -11.13 5.92 14.90
C LYS A 120 -11.44 5.60 13.44
N MET A 121 -11.37 4.34 13.07
CA MET A 121 -11.89 3.83 11.80
C MET A 121 -12.44 2.42 11.97
N LEU A 122 -13.31 1.98 11.06
CA LEU A 122 -13.83 0.62 11.06
C LEU A 122 -13.34 -0.13 9.82
N LEU A 123 -12.49 -1.12 10.00
CA LEU A 123 -11.84 -1.87 8.92
C LEU A 123 -12.24 -3.35 8.98
N ASN A 124 -12.89 -3.87 7.94
CA ASN A 124 -13.53 -5.19 7.93
C ASN A 124 -14.42 -5.45 9.17
N GLY A 125 -15.12 -4.42 9.64
CA GLY A 125 -15.94 -4.51 10.85
C GLY A 125 -15.15 -4.44 12.17
N MET A 126 -13.84 -4.23 12.12
CA MET A 126 -12.99 -4.08 13.31
C MET A 126 -12.71 -2.62 13.62
N PRO A 127 -12.97 -2.17 14.86
CA PRO A 127 -12.58 -0.84 15.28
C PRO A 127 -11.07 -0.74 15.40
N LEU A 128 -10.51 0.31 14.81
CA LEU A 128 -9.11 0.66 14.91
C LEU A 128 -9.00 2.07 15.44
N ILE A 129 -8.05 2.26 16.35
CA ILE A 129 -7.78 3.50 17.03
C ILE A 129 -6.44 4.04 16.55
N LYS A 130 -6.37 5.33 16.23
CA LYS A 130 -5.12 5.98 15.85
C LYS A 130 -4.28 6.26 17.09
N ASP A 131 -3.01 5.85 17.06
CA ASP A 131 -2.03 6.27 18.06
C ASP A 131 -1.85 7.81 17.96
N LYS A 132 -1.62 8.48 19.10
CA LYS A 132 -1.49 9.94 19.20
C LYS A 132 -0.24 10.49 18.53
#